data_AF-A0A929P0Y9-F1
#
_entry.id   AF-A0A929P0Y9-F1
#
_cell.length_a   1.000
_cell.length_b   1.000
_cell.length_c   1.000
_cell.angle_alpha   90.00
_cell.angle_beta   90.00
_cell.angle_gamma   90.00
#
_symmetry.space_group_name_H-M   'P 1'
#
loop_
_entity.id
_entity.type
_entity.pdbx_description
1 polymer ?
#
loop_
_entity_poly.entity_id
_entity_poly.type
_entity_poly.pdbx_seq_one_letter_code
_entity_poly.pdbx_strand_id
1 'polypeptide(L)'
;AAIGAGMPVSEPTGSMVLDVGGGTTEVGILSLNGIVYSESIRTGGDRFDEAIISYIRRHYSTLIGEATAERVKHEIGSAYAGKELLETHVRGRNLAEGIPRSLKINSKEVLEALQEPLASIVSTVKSALEKIPPELGSDVAEKGIVLT
;
A
#
# COMPACT_ATOMS: atom_id res chain seq x y z
N ALA A 1 3.06 16.03 7.40
CA ALA A 1 3.98 15.14 6.66
C ALA A 1 5.04 15.92 5.88
N ALA A 2 4.69 16.57 4.74
CA ALA A 2 5.66 17.16 3.80
C ALA A 2 6.71 18.13 4.40
N ILE A 3 6.30 19.11 5.22
CA ILE A 3 7.24 20.03 5.89
C ILE A 3 8.18 19.27 6.85
N GLY A 4 7.64 18.29 7.58
CA GLY A 4 8.42 17.44 8.49
C GLY A 4 9.38 16.50 7.76
N ALA A 5 9.12 16.20 6.48
CA ALA A 5 9.99 15.42 5.61
C ALA A 5 11.06 16.27 4.89
N GLY A 6 11.14 17.57 5.18
CA GLY A 6 12.14 18.47 4.58
C GLY A 6 11.90 18.81 3.10
N MET A 7 10.67 18.64 2.62
CA MET A 7 10.32 18.94 1.22
C MET A 7 10.33 20.45 0.97
N PRO A 8 10.79 20.93 -0.21
CA PRO A 8 10.86 22.35 -0.57
C PRO A 8 9.48 22.93 -0.94
N VAL A 9 8.49 22.77 -0.06
CA VAL A 9 7.09 23.14 -0.34
C VAL A 9 6.88 24.64 -0.49
N SER A 10 7.80 25.48 0.02
CA SER A 10 7.75 26.94 -0.09
C SER A 10 8.32 27.48 -1.41
N GLU A 11 9.01 26.65 -2.17
CA GLU A 11 9.61 27.04 -3.45
C GLU A 11 8.59 26.95 -4.60
N PRO A 12 8.80 27.68 -5.70
CA PRO A 12 7.99 27.57 -6.92
C PRO A 12 8.31 26.28 -7.69
N THR A 13 8.28 25.14 -7.00
CA THR A 13 8.53 23.81 -7.57
C THR A 13 7.50 22.81 -7.08
N GLY A 14 7.28 21.74 -7.86
CA GLY A 14 6.40 20.64 -7.51
C GLY A 14 7.01 19.72 -6.45
N SER A 15 6.29 19.50 -5.36
CA SER A 15 6.63 18.57 -4.28
C SER A 15 5.52 17.56 -4.09
N MET A 16 5.75 16.27 -4.39
CA MET A 16 4.73 15.22 -4.26
C MET A 16 4.93 14.39 -2.99
N VAL A 17 3.87 14.26 -2.20
CA VAL A 17 3.77 13.36 -1.05
C VAL A 17 2.69 12.30 -1.32
N LEU A 18 3.00 11.06 -0.95
CA LEU A 18 2.09 9.92 -0.96
C LEU A 18 2.04 9.39 0.48
N ASP A 19 0.91 9.54 1.15
CA ASP A 19 0.71 9.07 2.53
C ASP A 19 -0.18 7.83 2.53
N VAL A 20 0.35 6.68 2.98
CA VAL A 20 -0.38 5.41 3.01
C VAL A 20 -0.73 5.05 4.45
N GLY A 21 -1.93 5.47 4.88
CA GLY A 21 -2.45 5.17 6.21
C GLY A 21 -3.13 3.81 6.32
N GLY A 22 -3.83 3.59 7.44
CA GLY A 22 -4.65 2.37 7.66
C GLY A 22 -5.85 2.30 6.73
N GLY A 23 -6.72 3.31 6.76
CA GLY A 23 -7.97 3.29 5.97
C GLY A 23 -7.89 4.00 4.61
N THR A 24 -6.91 4.87 4.42
CA THR A 24 -6.83 5.76 3.25
C THR A 24 -5.40 5.92 2.77
N THR A 25 -5.29 6.26 1.48
CA THR A 25 -4.06 6.74 0.86
C THR A 25 -4.32 8.13 0.32
N GLU A 26 -3.42 9.06 0.60
CA GLU A 26 -3.52 10.46 0.18
C GLU A 26 -2.36 10.81 -0.74
N VAL A 27 -2.66 11.42 -1.87
CA VAL A 27 -1.69 12.01 -2.78
C VAL A 27 -1.82 13.51 -2.70
N GLY A 28 -0.71 14.20 -2.42
CA GLY A 28 -0.65 15.65 -2.37
C GLY A 28 0.51 16.19 -3.20
N ILE A 29 0.26 17.25 -3.97
CA ILE A 29 1.28 17.97 -4.72
C ILE A 29 1.25 19.43 -4.28
N LEU A 30 2.37 19.89 -3.75
CA LEU A 30 2.52 21.20 -3.14
C LEU A 30 3.49 22.08 -3.92
N SER A 31 3.25 23.38 -3.90
CA SER A 31 4.15 24.42 -4.41
C SER A 31 3.79 25.76 -3.77
N LEU A 32 4.78 26.62 -3.50
CA LEU A 32 4.55 27.95 -2.88
C LEU A 32 3.66 27.91 -1.62
N ASN A 33 3.87 26.93 -0.75
CA ASN A 33 3.07 26.62 0.46
C ASN A 33 1.58 26.34 0.20
N GLY A 34 1.17 26.19 -1.07
CA GLY A 34 -0.18 25.85 -1.47
C GLY A 34 -0.29 24.39 -1.92
N ILE A 35 -1.49 23.84 -1.81
CA ILE A 35 -1.85 22.56 -2.42
C ILE A 35 -2.24 22.85 -3.87
N VAL A 36 -1.51 22.28 -4.82
CA VAL A 36 -1.81 22.35 -6.25
C VAL A 36 -2.76 21.23 -6.64
N TYR A 37 -2.52 20.03 -6.11
CA TYR A 37 -3.36 18.86 -6.34
C TYR A 37 -3.46 18.03 -5.07
N SER A 38 -4.64 17.46 -4.81
CA SER A 38 -4.84 16.47 -3.77
C SER A 38 -5.90 15.45 -4.16
N GLU A 39 -5.65 14.18 -3.90
CA GLU A 39 -6.62 13.09 -4.07
C GLU A 39 -6.50 12.11 -2.91
N SER A 40 -7.62 11.58 -2.42
CA SER A 40 -7.65 10.53 -1.41
C SER A 40 -8.48 9.35 -1.90
N ILE A 41 -7.95 8.15 -1.69
CA ILE A 41 -8.63 6.89 -1.97
C ILE A 41 -8.81 6.09 -0.68
N ARG A 42 -9.89 5.32 -0.60
CA ARG A 42 -10.21 4.43 0.54
C ARG A 42 -9.49 3.09 0.43
N THR A 43 -8.18 3.18 0.24
CA THR A 43 -7.24 2.05 0.16
C THR A 43 -6.06 2.35 1.07
N GLY A 44 -5.74 1.44 1.98
CA GLY A 44 -4.63 1.57 2.92
C GLY A 44 -4.30 0.22 3.56
N GLY A 45 -3.66 0.24 4.73
CA GLY A 45 -3.36 -0.93 5.55
C GLY A 45 -4.51 -1.92 5.72
N ASP A 46 -5.73 -1.43 5.96
CA ASP A 46 -6.92 -2.26 6.20
C ASP A 46 -7.28 -3.08 4.95
N ARG A 47 -7.14 -2.49 3.76
CA ARG A 47 -7.37 -3.19 2.49
C ARG A 47 -6.33 -4.25 2.22
N PHE A 48 -5.09 -4.05 2.65
CA PHE A 48 -4.04 -5.06 2.57
C PHE A 48 -4.38 -6.28 3.43
N ASP A 49 -4.88 -6.05 4.65
CA ASP A 49 -5.28 -7.12 5.55
C ASP A 49 -6.49 -7.89 5.01
N GLU A 50 -7.52 -7.19 4.54
CA GLU A 50 -8.67 -7.79 3.86
C GLU A 50 -8.25 -8.68 2.67
N ALA A 51 -7.30 -8.20 1.87
CA ALA A 51 -6.81 -8.93 0.71
C ALA A 51 -6.08 -10.23 1.11
N ILE A 52 -5.26 -10.20 2.16
CA ILE A 52 -4.58 -11.37 2.72
C ILE A 52 -5.59 -12.38 3.29
N ILE A 53 -6.59 -11.92 4.06
CA ILE A 53 -7.67 -12.76 4.58
C ILE A 53 -8.41 -13.45 3.43
N SER A 54 -8.78 -12.68 2.41
CA SER A 54 -9.50 -13.17 1.23
C SER A 54 -8.68 -14.21 0.45
N TYR A 55 -7.38 -13.98 0.29
CA TYR A 55 -6.46 -14.92 -0.34
C TYR A 55 -6.43 -16.25 0.41
N ILE A 56 -6.16 -16.22 1.72
CA ILE A 56 -6.06 -17.44 2.53
C ILE A 56 -7.40 -18.19 2.55
N ARG A 57 -8.52 -17.46 2.64
CA ARG A 57 -9.87 -18.04 2.56
C ARG A 57 -10.10 -18.79 1.24
N ARG A 58 -9.73 -18.18 0.10
CA ARG A 58 -9.96 -18.76 -1.23
C ARG A 58 -9.02 -19.94 -1.54
N HIS A 59 -7.75 -19.84 -1.18
CA HIS A 59 -6.74 -20.84 -1.57
C HIS A 59 -6.62 -21.99 -0.57
N TYR A 60 -6.92 -21.76 0.72
CA TYR A 60 -6.75 -22.76 1.78
C TYR A 60 -8.04 -23.17 2.49
N SER A 61 -9.19 -22.64 2.08
CA SER A 61 -10.48 -22.85 2.77
C SER A 61 -10.38 -22.60 4.28
N THR A 62 -9.57 -21.62 4.68
CA THR A 62 -9.24 -21.32 6.07
C THR A 62 -9.53 -19.85 6.36
N LEU A 63 -10.27 -19.59 7.44
CA LEU A 63 -10.55 -18.23 7.91
C LEU A 63 -9.51 -17.80 8.94
N ILE A 64 -8.97 -16.61 8.78
CA ILE A 64 -8.07 -15.96 9.74
C ILE A 64 -8.65 -14.60 10.14
N GLY A 65 -8.24 -14.10 11.31
CA GLY A 65 -8.62 -12.77 11.78
C GLY A 65 -7.68 -11.68 11.26
N GLU A 66 -8.11 -10.44 11.40
CA GLU A 66 -7.39 -9.22 11.00
C GLU A 66 -6.00 -9.13 11.63
N ALA A 67 -5.88 -9.28 12.95
CA ALA A 67 -4.57 -9.26 13.64
C ALA A 67 -3.58 -10.32 13.10
N THR A 68 -4.08 -11.46 12.63
CA THR A 68 -3.24 -12.48 11.99
C THR A 68 -2.80 -12.05 10.60
N ALA A 69 -3.69 -11.43 9.83
CA ALA A 69 -3.37 -10.90 8.50
C ALA A 69 -2.38 -9.74 8.58
N GLU A 70 -2.57 -8.82 9.52
CA GLU A 70 -1.66 -7.70 9.79
C GLU A 70 -0.27 -8.19 10.17
N ARG A 71 -0.17 -9.20 11.05
CA ARG A 71 1.12 -9.82 11.36
C ARG A 71 1.79 -10.41 10.12
N VAL A 72 1.04 -11.11 9.26
CA VAL A 72 1.56 -11.66 7.99
C VAL A 72 2.06 -10.54 7.07
N LYS A 73 1.29 -9.44 6.95
CA LYS A 73 1.65 -8.25 6.19
C LYS A 73 2.99 -7.68 6.66
N HIS A 74 3.21 -7.57 7.97
CA HIS A 74 4.47 -7.07 8.53
C HIS A 74 5.64 -8.04 8.40
N GLU A 75 5.41 -9.34 8.59
CA GLU A 75 6.50 -10.34 8.58
C GLU A 75 7.01 -10.65 7.18
N ILE A 76 6.11 -10.80 6.21
CA ILE A 76 6.45 -11.32 4.86
C ILE A 76 5.74 -10.59 3.71
N GLY A 77 5.04 -9.49 3.97
CA GLY A 77 4.41 -8.67 2.95
C GLY A 77 5.44 -7.96 2.07
N SER A 78 5.14 -7.82 0.79
CA SER A 78 5.97 -7.09 -0.17
C SER A 78 5.11 -6.47 -1.26
N ALA A 79 5.55 -5.32 -1.77
CA ALA A 79 4.95 -4.66 -2.94
C ALA A 79 5.63 -5.04 -4.27
N TYR A 80 6.72 -5.79 -4.23
CA TYR A 80 7.46 -6.23 -5.41
C TYR A 80 8.10 -7.62 -5.21
N ALA A 81 8.51 -8.26 -6.30
CA ALA A 81 9.17 -9.56 -6.22
C ALA A 81 10.54 -9.43 -5.53
N GLY A 82 10.63 -9.95 -4.30
CA GLY A 82 11.88 -10.04 -3.55
C GLY A 82 12.83 -11.08 -4.12
N LYS A 83 14.11 -11.00 -3.74
CA LYS A 83 15.13 -12.00 -4.11
C LYS A 83 15.01 -13.29 -3.28
N GLU A 84 14.57 -13.16 -2.03
CA GLU A 84 14.42 -14.26 -1.09
C GLU A 84 12.95 -14.62 -0.89
N LEU A 85 12.67 -15.92 -0.76
CA LEU A 85 11.35 -16.42 -0.42
C LEU A 85 11.23 -16.45 1.11
N LEU A 86 10.43 -15.55 1.66
CA LEU A 86 10.13 -15.52 3.08
C LEU A 86 8.89 -16.37 3.35
N GLU A 87 8.82 -16.98 4.53
CA GLU A 87 7.71 -17.86 4.90
C GLU A 87 7.30 -17.63 6.35
N THR A 88 6.01 -17.74 6.63
CA THR A 88 5.47 -17.69 7.99
C THR A 88 4.36 -18.72 8.18
N HIS A 89 4.05 -19.02 9.44
CA HIS A 89 2.92 -19.87 9.80
C HIS A 89 1.72 -19.03 10.21
N VAL A 90 0.56 -19.49 9.81
CA VAL A 90 -0.73 -18.87 10.09
C VAL A 90 -1.66 -19.91 10.67
N ARG A 91 -2.29 -19.56 11.79
CA ARG A 91 -3.32 -20.37 12.42
C ARG A 91 -4.70 -19.76 12.14
N GLY A 92 -5.62 -20.57 11.66
CA GLY A 92 -6.98 -20.17 11.36
C GLY A 92 -7.98 -21.28 11.65
N ARG A 93 -9.21 -21.08 11.20
CA ARG A 93 -10.30 -22.05 11.30
C ARG A 93 -10.59 -22.64 9.92
N ASN A 94 -10.50 -23.97 9.80
CA ASN A 94 -10.94 -24.66 8.59
C ASN A 94 -12.45 -24.43 8.39
N LEU A 95 -12.86 -24.00 7.19
CA LEU A 95 -14.26 -23.70 6.90
C LEU A 95 -15.14 -24.94 6.74
N ALA A 96 -14.59 -26.07 6.29
CA ALA A 96 -15.33 -27.31 6.12
C ALA A 96 -15.51 -28.06 7.45
N GLU A 97 -14.42 -28.20 8.21
CA GLU A 97 -14.39 -29.01 9.44
C GLU A 97 -14.68 -28.18 10.70
N GLY A 98 -14.57 -26.85 10.62
CA GLY A 98 -14.78 -25.95 11.74
C GLY A 98 -13.67 -25.96 12.81
N ILE A 99 -12.61 -26.75 12.64
CA ILE A 99 -11.52 -26.93 13.61
C ILE A 99 -10.32 -26.01 13.33
N PRO A 100 -9.47 -25.74 14.34
CA PRO A 100 -8.23 -25.01 14.14
C PRO A 100 -7.28 -25.72 13.17
N ARG A 101 -6.72 -24.97 12.20
CA ARG A 101 -5.72 -25.44 11.23
C ARG A 101 -4.52 -24.50 11.21
N SER A 102 -3.32 -25.06 11.11
CA SER A 102 -2.09 -24.31 10.85
C SER A 102 -1.66 -24.52 9.42
N LEU A 103 -1.24 -23.46 8.74
CA LEU A 103 -0.76 -23.48 7.36
C LEU A 103 0.49 -22.62 7.24
N LYS A 104 1.35 -22.97 6.28
CA LYS A 104 2.57 -22.23 5.94
C LYS A 104 2.28 -21.45 4.67
N ILE A 105 2.59 -20.16 4.68
CA ILE A 105 2.45 -19.26 3.52
C ILE A 105 3.76 -18.56 3.24
N ASN A 106 3.94 -18.13 2.00
CA ASN A 106 5.16 -17.46 1.57
C ASN A 106 4.92 -16.05 0.99
N SER A 107 6.00 -15.27 0.85
CA SER A 107 5.94 -13.88 0.39
C SER A 107 5.40 -13.69 -1.03
N LYS A 108 5.46 -14.71 -1.90
CA LYS A 108 4.86 -14.63 -3.25
C LYS A 108 3.34 -14.68 -3.20
N GLU A 109 2.79 -15.52 -2.34
CA GLU A 109 1.34 -15.60 -2.12
C GLU A 109 0.81 -14.29 -1.52
N VAL A 110 1.54 -13.71 -0.58
CA VAL A 110 1.18 -12.40 0.00
C VAL A 110 1.30 -11.30 -1.07
N LEU A 111 2.36 -11.30 -1.88
CA LEU A 111 2.49 -10.36 -3.00
C LEU A 111 1.34 -10.48 -4.00
N GLU A 112 0.89 -11.71 -4.32
CA GLU A 112 -0.27 -11.96 -5.18
C GLU A 112 -1.54 -11.39 -4.55
N ALA A 113 -1.77 -11.63 -3.26
CA ALA A 113 -2.90 -11.10 -2.52
C ALA A 113 -2.94 -9.56 -2.57
N LEU A 114 -1.79 -8.90 -2.48
CA LEU A 114 -1.68 -7.45 -2.41
C LEU A 114 -1.73 -6.74 -3.78
N GLN A 115 -1.75 -7.47 -4.91
CA GLN A 115 -1.69 -6.84 -6.25
C GLN A 115 -2.79 -5.81 -6.50
N GLU A 116 -4.04 -6.14 -6.16
CA GLU A 116 -5.19 -5.25 -6.39
C GLU A 116 -5.08 -3.94 -5.59
N PRO A 117 -4.91 -3.94 -4.26
CA PRO A 117 -4.82 -2.69 -3.51
C PRO A 117 -3.55 -1.89 -3.86
N LEU A 118 -2.43 -2.54 -4.17
CA LEU A 118 -1.21 -1.85 -4.66
C LEU A 118 -1.45 -1.19 -6.03
N ALA A 119 -2.12 -1.88 -6.95
CA ALA A 119 -2.44 -1.33 -8.26
C ALA A 119 -3.36 -0.09 -8.13
N SER A 120 -4.29 -0.11 -7.18
CA SER A 120 -5.13 1.06 -6.87
C SER A 120 -4.29 2.27 -6.46
N ILE A 121 -3.31 2.10 -5.56
CA ILE A 121 -2.42 3.18 -5.12
C ILE A 121 -1.58 3.70 -6.30
N VAL A 122 -0.98 2.80 -7.07
CA VAL A 122 -0.17 3.17 -8.25
C VAL A 122 -1.00 3.92 -9.29
N SER A 123 -2.25 3.50 -9.50
CA SER A 123 -3.16 4.19 -10.43
C SER A 123 -3.44 5.62 -9.98
N THR A 124 -3.68 5.85 -8.68
CA THR A 124 -3.91 7.20 -8.14
C THR A 124 -2.69 8.09 -8.30
N VAL A 125 -1.49 7.57 -8.07
CA VAL A 125 -0.24 8.32 -8.31
C VAL A 125 -0.11 8.71 -9.79
N LYS A 126 -0.37 7.78 -10.72
CA LYS A 126 -0.33 8.07 -12.17
C LYS A 126 -1.35 9.13 -12.55
N SER A 127 -2.59 8.99 -12.10
CA SER A 127 -3.65 9.97 -12.38
C SER A 127 -3.34 11.36 -11.79
N ALA A 128 -2.66 11.44 -10.65
CA ALA A 128 -2.20 12.72 -10.11
C ALA A 128 -1.15 13.37 -11.04
N LEU A 129 -0.16 12.61 -11.50
CA LEU A 129 0.88 13.08 -12.42
C LEU A 129 0.31 13.52 -13.79
N GLU A 130 -0.79 12.91 -14.24
CA GLU A 130 -1.48 13.28 -15.49
C GLU A 130 -2.29 14.59 -15.37
N LYS A 131 -2.70 14.97 -14.17
CA LYS A 131 -3.60 16.12 -13.95
C LYS A 131 -2.88 17.41 -13.57
N ILE A 132 -1.60 17.35 -13.22
CA ILE A 132 -0.80 18.53 -12.88
C ILE A 132 -0.20 19.21 -14.12
N PRO A 133 0.13 20.50 -14.03
CA PRO A 133 0.94 21.18 -15.04
C PRO A 133 2.25 20.42 -15.34
N PRO A 134 2.69 20.34 -16.61
CA PRO A 134 3.91 19.62 -16.99
C PRO A 134 5.18 20.07 -16.26
N GLU A 135 5.25 21.36 -15.90
CA GLU A 135 6.37 21.94 -15.17
C GLU A 135 6.51 21.31 -13.79
N LEU A 136 5.39 21.16 -13.07
CA LEU A 136 5.37 20.52 -11.75
C LEU A 136 5.59 19.00 -11.86
N GLY A 137 5.13 18.38 -12.95
CA GLY A 137 5.42 16.96 -13.22
C GLY A 137 6.91 16.72 -13.45
N SER A 138 7.60 17.65 -14.11
CA SER A 138 9.06 17.60 -14.32
C SER A 138 9.80 17.74 -12.99
N ASP A 139 9.36 18.66 -12.12
CA ASP A 139 9.93 18.81 -10.77
C ASP A 139 9.76 17.53 -9.94
N VAL A 140 8.58 16.91 -9.97
CA VAL A 140 8.33 15.64 -9.25
C VAL A 140 9.17 14.50 -9.82
N ALA A 141 9.41 14.47 -11.14
CA ALA A 141 10.28 13.46 -11.74
C ALA A 141 11.75 13.62 -11.31
N GLU A 142 12.23 14.85 -11.12
CA GLU A 142 13.58 15.13 -10.67
C GLU A 142 13.76 14.90 -9.16
N LYS A 143 12.79 15.35 -8.35
CA LYS A 143 12.87 15.32 -6.88
C LYS A 143 12.36 14.02 -6.28
N GLY A 144 11.58 13.26 -7.04
CA GLY A 144 10.92 12.04 -6.60
C GLY A 144 9.64 12.28 -5.79
N ILE A 145 9.14 11.18 -5.24
CA ILE A 145 7.92 11.13 -4.43
C ILE A 145 8.32 10.77 -3.00
N VAL A 146 7.84 11.55 -2.03
CA VAL A 146 8.01 11.22 -0.62
C VAL A 146 6.86 10.31 -0.19
N LEU A 147 7.18 9.09 0.23
CA LEU A 147 6.23 8.14 0.80
C LEU A 147 6.23 8.25 2.33
N THR A 148 5.04 8.39 2.94
CA THR A 148 4.86 8.45 4.41
C THR A 148 3.84 7.44 4.91
#